data_AF-A0A170WVU3-F1
#
_entry.id   AF-A0A170WVU3-F1
#
_cell.length_a   1.000
_cell.length_b   1.000
_cell.length_c   1.000
_cell.angle_alpha   90.00
_cell.angle_beta   90.00
_cell.angle_gamma   90.00
#
_symmetry.space_group_name_H-M   'P 1'
#
loop_
_entity.id
_entity.type
_entity.pdbx_description
1 polymer ?
#
loop_
_entity_poly.entity_id
_entity_poly.type
_entity_poly.pdbx_seq_one_letter_code
_entity_poly.pdbx_strand_id
1 'polypeptide(L)'
;TEVDLALKNEILNHISLNNEAHFKNQQLGDPDLTKEEKWEIAETLLNRSLSLFLAKFGQYLLEQHFVFFSNSDDYDVNFYVAELKKN
;
A
#
# COMPACT_ATOMS: atom_id res chain seq x y z
N THR A 1 3.07 8.91 15.29
CA THR A 1 2.95 8.36 16.65
C THR A 1 3.33 6.89 16.62
N GLU A 2 3.51 6.23 17.78
CA GLU A 2 3.76 4.78 17.84
C GLU A 2 2.65 3.97 17.14
N VAL A 3 1.40 4.44 17.24
CA VAL A 3 0.24 3.86 16.58
C VAL A 3 0.36 3.94 15.05
N ASP A 4 0.79 5.07 14.50
CA ASP A 4 0.95 5.23 13.04
C ASP A 4 2.04 4.31 12.48
N LEU A 5 3.12 4.09 13.24
CA LEU A 5 4.19 3.16 12.88
C LEU A 5 3.71 1.71 12.88
N ALA A 6 2.93 1.31 13.90
CA ALA A 6 2.35 -0.02 13.97
C ALA A 6 1.40 -0.27 12.79
N LEU A 7 0.51 0.68 12.49
CA LEU A 7 -0.44 0.58 11.39
C LEU A 7 0.25 0.58 10.03
N LYS A 8 1.26 1.43 9.83
CA LYS A 8 2.11 1.41 8.63
C LYS A 8 2.73 0.02 8.43
N ASN A 9 3.34 -0.56 9.47
CA ASN A 9 3.97 -1.87 9.38
C ASN A 9 2.96 -2.99 9.08
N GLU A 10 1.74 -2.89 9.61
CA GLU A 10 0.68 -3.85 9.36
C GLU A 10 0.19 -3.77 7.90
N ILE A 11 -0.06 -2.58 7.37
CA ILE A 11 -0.37 -2.32 5.96
C ILE A 11 0.69 -2.94 5.04
N LEU A 12 1.96 -2.65 5.31
CA LEU A 12 3.06 -3.13 4.49
C LEU A 12 3.19 -4.65 4.56
N ASN A 13 3.10 -5.25 5.75
CA ASN A 13 3.10 -6.71 5.89
C ASN A 13 1.94 -7.36 5.15
N HIS A 14 0.74 -6.78 5.22
CA HIS A 14 -0.44 -7.28 4.54
C HIS A 14 -0.24 -7.31 3.02
N ILE A 15 0.16 -6.17 2.44
CA ILE A 15 0.40 -6.06 1.00
C ILE A 15 1.51 -7.01 0.55
N SER A 16 2.62 -7.11 1.28
CA SER A 16 3.75 -7.98 0.90
C SER A 16 3.43 -9.47 0.89
N LEU A 17 2.40 -9.89 1.63
CA LEU A 17 1.90 -11.27 1.63
C LEU A 17 0.86 -11.50 0.53
N ASN A 18 0.40 -10.45 -0.16
CA ASN A 18 -0.55 -10.57 -1.26
C ASN A 18 0.16 -11.11 -2.51
N ASN A 19 -0.45 -12.14 -3.12
CA ASN A 19 0.09 -12.82 -4.30
C ASN A 19 -0.46 -12.26 -5.63
N GLU A 20 -1.51 -11.45 -5.58
CA GLU A 20 -2.12 -10.81 -6.75
C GLU A 20 -1.55 -9.41 -7.00
N ALA A 21 -1.02 -8.76 -5.96
CA ALA A 21 -0.43 -7.44 -6.05
C ALA A 21 0.84 -7.42 -6.91
N HIS A 22 0.85 -6.57 -7.94
CA HIS A 22 1.99 -6.36 -8.82
C HIS A 22 2.92 -5.26 -8.29
N PHE A 23 4.06 -5.65 -7.73
CA PHE A 23 5.02 -4.72 -7.11
C PHE A 23 5.95 -4.05 -8.12
N LYS A 24 6.44 -4.81 -9.10
CA LYS A 24 7.28 -4.33 -10.20
C LYS A 24 6.98 -5.12 -11.47
N ASN A 25 7.39 -4.58 -12.62
CA ASN A 25 7.35 -5.32 -13.87
C ASN A 25 8.46 -6.38 -13.83
N GLN A 26 8.11 -7.64 -13.55
CA GLN A 26 9.01 -8.79 -13.67
C GLN A 26 8.90 -9.36 -15.09
N GLN A 27 10.05 -9.66 -15.70
CA GLN A 27 10.11 -10.33 -16.99
C GLN A 27 10.05 -11.85 -16.83
N LEU A 28 9.78 -12.55 -17.93
CA LEU A 28 9.84 -14.01 -17.94
C LEU A 28 11.25 -14.48 -17.58
N GLY A 29 11.37 -15.24 -16.50
CA GLY A 29 12.64 -15.74 -15.98
C GLY A 29 13.25 -14.92 -14.84
N ASP A 30 12.67 -13.76 -14.50
CA ASP A 30 13.03 -13.07 -13.27
C ASP A 30 12.61 -13.93 -12.06
N PRO A 31 13.42 -13.98 -10.98
CA PRO A 31 13.01 -14.64 -9.76
C PRO A 31 11.79 -13.93 -9.16
N ASP A 32 10.95 -14.70 -8.47
CA ASP A 32 9.85 -14.15 -7.68
C ASP A 32 10.38 -13.24 -6.59
N LEU A 33 9.65 -12.16 -6.33
CA LEU A 33 9.97 -11.25 -5.24
C LEU A 33 9.77 -11.93 -3.90
N THR A 34 10.74 -11.80 -3.01
CA THR A 34 10.57 -12.20 -1.60
C THR A 34 9.57 -11.29 -0.91
N LYS A 35 9.06 -11.73 0.25
CA LYS A 35 8.19 -10.90 1.10
C LYS A 35 8.90 -9.59 1.47
N GLU A 36 10.18 -9.67 1.82
CA GLU A 36 11.00 -8.55 2.24
C GLU A 36 11.18 -7.54 1.09
N GLU A 37 11.47 -8.00 -0.14
CA GLU A 37 11.57 -7.11 -1.30
C GLU A 37 10.24 -6.43 -1.62
N LYS A 38 9.12 -7.18 -1.57
CA LYS A 38 7.78 -6.61 -1.71
C LYS A 38 7.52 -5.52 -0.67
N TRP A 39 7.93 -5.77 0.58
CA TRP A 39 7.77 -4.84 1.69
C TRP A 39 8.54 -3.54 1.45
N GLU A 40 9.81 -3.63 1.06
CA GLU A 40 10.66 -2.46 0.77
C GLU A 40 10.12 -1.64 -0.41
N ILE A 41 9.62 -2.31 -1.46
CA ILE A 41 8.99 -1.63 -2.61
C ILE A 41 7.74 -0.87 -2.18
N ALA A 42 6.85 -1.51 -1.42
CA ALA A 42 5.63 -0.88 -0.91
C ALA A 42 5.96 0.28 0.05
N GLU A 43 6.93 0.10 0.94
CA GLU A 43 7.36 1.13 1.87
C GLU A 43 7.91 2.35 1.12
N THR A 44 8.77 2.12 0.13
CA THR A 44 9.38 3.18 -0.67
C THR A 44 8.30 4.00 -1.37
N LEU A 45 7.27 3.34 -1.91
CA LEU A 45 6.15 4.03 -2.57
C LEU A 45 5.29 4.79 -1.56
N LEU A 46 4.97 4.18 -0.42
CA LEU A 46 4.15 4.80 0.63
C LEU A 46 4.81 6.07 1.18
N ASN A 47 6.12 6.00 1.45
CA ASN A 47 6.90 7.14 1.93
C ASN A 47 7.04 8.24 0.86
N ARG A 48 7.02 7.87 -0.42
CA ARG A 48 7.14 8.81 -1.54
C ARG A 48 5.83 9.56 -1.80
N SER A 49 4.71 8.85 -1.82
CA SER A 49 3.39 9.41 -2.13
C SER A 49 2.27 8.46 -1.70
N LEU A 50 1.43 8.95 -0.79
CA LEU A 50 0.26 8.22 -0.32
C LEU A 50 -0.75 7.97 -1.45
N SER A 51 -0.97 8.95 -2.34
CA SER A 51 -1.91 8.82 -3.46
C SER A 51 -1.43 7.81 -4.50
N LEU A 52 -0.14 7.80 -4.86
CA LEU A 52 0.42 6.77 -5.75
C LEU A 52 0.39 5.37 -5.12
N PHE A 53 0.61 5.29 -3.81
CA PHE A 53 0.47 4.04 -3.09
C PHE A 53 -0.96 3.51 -3.15
N LEU A 54 -1.97 4.34 -2.87
CA LEU A 54 -3.37 3.97 -2.95
C LEU A 54 -3.80 3.60 -4.37
N ALA A 55 -3.35 4.35 -5.38
CA ALA A 55 -3.63 4.03 -6.78
C ALA A 55 -3.10 2.63 -7.16
N LYS A 56 -1.97 2.20 -6.60
CA LYS A 56 -1.32 0.93 -6.95
C LYS A 56 -1.79 -0.24 -6.09
N PHE A 57 -1.90 -0.03 -4.78
CA PHE A 57 -2.11 -1.09 -3.80
C PHE A 57 -3.42 -0.97 -3.02
N GLY A 58 -4.17 0.12 -3.21
CA GLY A 58 -5.35 0.42 -2.42
C GLY A 58 -6.45 -0.63 -2.49
N GLN A 59 -6.61 -1.30 -3.64
CA GLN A 59 -7.57 -2.40 -3.80
C GLN A 59 -7.23 -3.65 -2.97
N TYR A 60 -5.99 -3.77 -2.48
CA TYR A 60 -5.55 -4.87 -1.63
C TYR A 60 -5.53 -4.49 -0.16
N LEU A 61 -5.99 -3.29 0.22
CA LEU A 61 -6.06 -2.87 1.61
C LEU A 61 -7.33 -3.39 2.28
N LEU A 62 -7.24 -3.60 3.60
CA LEU A 62 -8.38 -3.86 4.46
C LEU A 62 -9.06 -2.56 4.86
N GLU A 63 -10.34 -2.61 5.23
CA GLU A 63 -11.11 -1.42 5.64
C GLU A 63 -10.41 -0.63 6.76
N GLN A 64 -9.83 -1.33 7.74
CA GLN A 64 -9.11 -0.75 8.87
C GLN A 64 -7.84 0.01 8.46
N HIS A 65 -7.21 -0.35 7.33
CA HIS A 65 -6.00 0.31 6.84
C HIS A 65 -6.25 1.75 6.40
N PHE A 66 -7.47 2.05 5.94
CA PHE A 66 -7.81 3.40 5.47
C PHE A 66 -7.75 4.47 6.55
N VAL A 67 -7.76 4.09 7.84
CA VAL A 67 -7.53 5.00 8.96
C VAL A 67 -6.15 5.66 8.87
N PHE A 68 -5.15 4.99 8.30
CA PHE A 68 -3.81 5.56 8.10
C PHE A 68 -3.83 6.79 7.17
N PHE A 69 -4.80 6.86 6.26
CA PHE A 69 -4.88 7.89 5.22
C PHE A 69 -5.89 8.99 5.55
N SER A 70 -6.70 8.83 6.61
CA SER A 70 -7.88 9.68 6.87
C SER A 70 -7.56 11.13 7.23
N ASN A 71 -6.34 11.41 7.71
CA ASN A 71 -5.90 12.75 8.12
C ASN A 71 -5.04 13.43 7.06
N SER A 72 -5.05 12.94 5.81
CA SER A 72 -4.28 13.56 4.74
C SER A 72 -4.98 14.82 4.23
N ASP A 73 -4.24 15.92 4.14
CA ASP A 73 -4.70 17.15 3.46
C ASP A 73 -4.63 17.05 1.93
N ASP A 74 -4.14 15.92 1.40
CA ASP A 74 -4.02 15.66 -0.03
C ASP A 74 -5.38 15.25 -0.62
N TYR A 75 -5.84 16.02 -1.61
CA TYR A 75 -7.10 15.77 -2.31
C TYR A 75 -7.13 14.39 -2.98
N ASP A 76 -6.03 13.97 -3.61
CA ASP A 76 -5.96 12.71 -4.34
C ASP A 76 -6.05 11.53 -3.36
N VAL A 77 -5.42 11.64 -2.19
CA VAL A 77 -5.52 10.64 -1.12
C VAL A 77 -6.97 10.47 -0.68
N ASN A 78 -7.64 11.57 -0.37
CA ASN A 78 -9.04 11.56 0.04
C ASN A 78 -9.97 10.99 -1.04
N PHE A 79 -9.71 11.34 -2.31
CA PHE A 79 -10.42 10.78 -3.46
C PHE A 79 -10.26 9.26 -3.55
N TYR A 80 -9.03 8.74 -3.51
CA TYR A 80 -8.78 7.30 -3.59
C TYR A 80 -9.39 6.55 -2.42
N VAL A 81 -9.27 7.06 -1.19
CA VAL A 81 -9.90 6.42 -0.02
C VAL A 81 -11.42 6.35 -0.18
N ALA A 82 -12.05 7.44 -0.61
CA ALA A 82 -13.49 7.47 -0.82
C ALA A 82 -13.93 6.51 -1.92
N GLU A 83 -13.14 6.36 -2.98
CA GLU A 83 -13.45 5.44 -4.09
C GLU A 83 -13.27 3.97 -3.68
N LEU A 84 -12.17 3.65 -3.01
CA LEU A 84 -11.85 2.28 -2.59
C LEU A 84 -12.82 1.74 -1.53
N LYS A 85 -13.42 2.60 -0.71
CA LYS A 85 -14.42 2.20 0.30
C LYS A 85 -15.82 1.94 -0.25
N LYS A 86 -16.11 2.26 -1.52
CA LYS A 86 -17.42 2.03 -2.14
C LYS A 86 -17.57 0.64 -2.75
N ASN A 87 -16.45 -0.03 -3.02
CA ASN A 87 -16.37 -1.36 -3.65
C ASN A 87 -16.26 -2.44 -2.58
#